data_AF-A0A0P9CUF9-F1
#
_entry.id   AF-A0A0P9CUF9-F1
#
_cell.length_a   1.000
_cell.length_b   1.000
_cell.length_c   1.000
_cell.angle_alpha   90.00
_cell.angle_beta   90.00
_cell.angle_gamma   90.00
#
_symmetry.space_group_name_H-M   'P 1'
#
loop_
_entity.id
_entity.type
_entity.pdbx_description
1 polymer ?
#
loop_
_entity_poly.entity_id
_entity_poly.type
_entity_poly.pdbx_seq_one_letter_code
_entity_poly.pdbx_strand_id
1 'polypeptide(L)'
;MNRNPRTGYILTIVAAIVWASTSPGIKYLLETHHVPALAIAFWRDAIIAVFCFAAIALVRPALLRVGRRELRGLAAVGAISIGVYHALWVLSILLNGASVAVVMIYTFPTFVTLGAWLFFGERIRWPLVLA
;
A
#
# COMPACT_ATOMS: atom_id res chain seq x y z
N MET A 1 3.74 -17.81 19.21
CA MET A 1 4.43 -17.54 17.93
C MET A 1 5.92 -17.40 18.23
N ASN A 2 6.72 -18.45 17.99
CA ASN A 2 8.18 -18.38 18.19
C ASN A 2 8.76 -17.44 17.15
N ARG A 3 9.18 -16.24 17.57
CA ARG A 3 9.77 -15.22 16.68
C ARG A 3 11.21 -15.61 16.37
N ASN A 4 11.40 -16.49 15.39
CA ASN A 4 12.72 -16.86 14.91
C ASN A 4 13.22 -15.75 13.96
N PRO A 5 14.36 -15.08 14.22
CA PRO A 5 14.87 -14.00 13.37
C PRO A 5 15.02 -14.39 11.90
N ARG A 6 15.37 -15.66 11.64
CA ARG A 6 15.48 -16.21 10.28
C ARG A 6 14.17 -16.14 9.50
N THR A 7 13.05 -16.45 10.15
CA THR A 7 11.72 -16.34 9.53
C THR A 7 11.40 -14.88 9.19
N GLY A 8 11.79 -13.94 10.05
CA GLY A 8 11.68 -12.50 9.77
C GLY A 8 12.43 -12.10 8.51
N TYR A 9 13.72 -12.44 8.41
CA TYR A 9 14.54 -12.11 7.23
C TYR A 9 13.96 -12.70 5.94
N ILE A 10 13.53 -13.96 5.96
CA ILE A 10 12.95 -14.62 4.79
C ILE A 10 11.67 -13.90 4.36
N LEU A 11 10.78 -13.59 5.29
CA LEU A 11 9.53 -12.88 5.00
C LEU A 11 9.80 -11.49 4.39
N THR A 12 10.79 -10.75 4.89
CA THR A 12 11.16 -9.45 4.33
C THR A 12 11.69 -9.56 2.90
N ILE A 13 12.56 -10.54 2.61
CA ILE A 13 13.08 -10.77 1.27
C ILE A 13 11.95 -11.14 0.30
N VAL A 14 11.07 -12.06 0.69
CA VAL A 14 9.93 -12.46 -0.13
C VAL A 14 9.00 -11.27 -0.39
N ALA A 15 8.69 -10.49 0.64
CA ALA A 15 7.87 -9.29 0.49
C ALA A 15 8.50 -8.28 -0.47
N ALA A 16 9.82 -8.06 -0.37
CA ALA A 16 10.55 -7.16 -1.26
C ALA A 16 10.50 -7.63 -2.73
N ILE A 17 10.68 -8.93 -2.99
CA ILE A 17 10.59 -9.49 -4.34
C ILE A 17 9.19 -9.33 -4.91
N VAL A 18 8.16 -9.70 -4.13
CA VAL A 18 6.75 -9.57 -4.54
C VAL A 18 6.42 -8.11 -4.84
N TRP A 19 6.84 -7.20 -3.97
CA TRP A 19 6.60 -5.76 -4.16
C TRP A 19 7.34 -5.20 -5.38
N ALA A 20 8.62 -5.53 -5.55
CA ALA A 20 9.41 -5.09 -6.70
C ALA A 20 8.86 -5.59 -8.04
N SER A 21 8.30 -6.81 -8.07
CA SER A 21 7.68 -7.38 -9.27
C SER A 21 6.38 -6.67 -9.69
N THR A 22 5.76 -5.90 -8.80
CA THR A 22 4.48 -5.23 -9.06
C THR A 22 4.60 -4.12 -10.11
N SER A 23 5.63 -3.28 -10.03
CA SER A 23 5.78 -2.14 -10.97
C SER A 23 6.02 -2.59 -12.43
N PRO A 24 6.90 -3.57 -12.71
CA PRO A 24 7.00 -4.15 -14.05
C PRO A 24 5.71 -4.82 -14.52
N GLY A 25 4.98 -5.51 -13.62
CA GLY A 25 3.70 -6.12 -13.94
C GLY A 25 2.63 -5.11 -14.34
N ILE A 26 2.51 -4.01 -13.60
CA ILE A 26 1.60 -2.90 -13.94
C ILE A 26 1.97 -2.31 -15.30
N LYS A 27 3.26 -2.03 -15.52
CA LYS A 27 3.74 -1.49 -16.80
C LYS A 27 3.41 -2.43 -17.97
N TYR A 28 3.60 -3.73 -17.80
CA TYR A 28 3.24 -4.73 -18.81
C TYR A 28 1.74 -4.74 -19.14
N LEU A 29 0.86 -4.67 -18.13
CA LEU A 29 -0.59 -4.58 -18.34
C LEU A 29 -1.01 -3.29 -19.06
N LEU A 30 -0.36 -2.17 -18.73
CA LEU A 30 -0.61 -0.87 -19.37
C LEU A 30 -0.17 -0.87 -20.84
N GLU A 31 1.05 -1.33 -21.14
CA GLU A 31 1.65 -1.20 -22.48
C GLU A 31 1.25 -2.34 -23.44
N THR A 32 1.13 -3.57 -22.94
CA THR A 32 0.85 -4.74 -23.81
C THR A 32 -0.65 -4.95 -23.98
N HIS A 33 -1.39 -4.91 -22.86
CA HIS A 33 -2.81 -5.19 -22.84
C HIS A 33 -3.69 -3.93 -22.87
N HIS A 34 -3.09 -2.74 -22.89
CA HIS A 34 -3.78 -1.45 -22.98
C HIS A 34 -4.89 -1.30 -21.92
N VAL A 35 -4.72 -1.93 -20.75
CA VAL A 35 -5.71 -1.91 -19.68
C VAL A 35 -5.70 -0.51 -19.06
N PRO A 36 -6.85 0.13 -18.84
CA PRO A 36 -6.89 1.44 -18.18
C PRO A 36 -6.24 1.40 -16.78
N ALA A 37 -5.41 2.40 -16.47
CA ALA A 37 -4.71 2.52 -15.19
C ALA A 37 -5.62 2.37 -13.97
N LEU A 38 -6.78 3.05 -13.98
CA LEU A 38 -7.75 2.98 -12.89
C LEU A 38 -8.38 1.60 -12.77
N ALA A 39 -8.57 0.87 -13.88
CA ALA A 39 -9.09 -0.48 -13.85
C ALA A 39 -8.07 -1.45 -13.21
N ILE A 40 -6.77 -1.28 -13.49
CA ILE A 40 -5.71 -2.07 -12.85
C ILE A 40 -5.71 -1.83 -11.33
N ALA A 41 -5.75 -0.56 -10.90
CA ALA A 41 -5.80 -0.21 -9.48
C ALA A 41 -7.05 -0.82 -8.80
N PHE A 42 -8.23 -0.62 -9.41
CA PHE A 42 -9.49 -1.14 -8.90
C PHE A 42 -9.49 -2.65 -8.75
N TRP A 43 -9.13 -3.39 -9.80
CA TRP A 43 -9.18 -4.85 -9.76
C TRP A 43 -8.16 -5.44 -8.80
N ARG A 44 -6.96 -4.84 -8.70
CA ARG A 44 -5.95 -5.24 -7.71
C ARG A 44 -6.50 -5.14 -6.28
N ASP A 45 -7.14 -4.03 -5.95
CA ASP A 45 -7.68 -3.80 -4.61
C ASP A 45 -8.95 -4.61 -4.34
N ALA A 46 -9.83 -4.75 -5.33
CA ALA A 46 -11.05 -5.54 -5.23
C ALA A 46 -10.74 -7.02 -4.96
N ILE A 47 -9.77 -7.59 -5.68
CA ILE A 47 -9.35 -8.99 -5.48
C ILE A 47 -8.82 -9.19 -4.06
N ILE A 48 -7.90 -8.34 -3.61
CA ILE A 48 -7.34 -8.42 -2.25
C ILE A 48 -8.43 -8.23 -1.20
N ALA A 49 -9.35 -7.28 -1.40
CA ALA A 49 -10.46 -7.05 -0.49
C ALA A 49 -11.37 -8.28 -0.36
N VAL A 50 -11.71 -8.94 -1.47
CA VAL A 50 -12.51 -10.18 -1.46
C VAL A 50 -11.78 -11.30 -0.74
N PHE A 51 -10.49 -11.51 -1.02
CA PHE A 51 -9.70 -12.55 -0.34
C PHE A 51 -9.58 -12.28 1.16
N CYS A 52 -9.28 -11.04 1.56
CA CYS A 52 -9.24 -10.66 2.97
C CYS A 52 -10.60 -10.83 3.64
N PHE A 53 -11.68 -10.40 3.00
CA PHE A 53 -13.03 -10.57 3.52
C PHE A 53 -13.39 -12.05 3.70
N ALA A 54 -13.12 -12.89 2.70
CA ALA A 54 -13.33 -14.33 2.78
C ALA A 54 -12.49 -14.99 3.88
N ALA A 55 -11.20 -14.64 3.99
CA ALA A 55 -10.32 -15.16 5.02
C ALA A 55 -10.81 -14.79 6.43
N ILE A 56 -11.23 -13.53 6.64
CA ILE A 56 -11.78 -13.10 7.93
C ILE A 56 -13.10 -13.82 8.21
N ALA A 57 -13.98 -13.96 7.22
CA ALA A 57 -15.25 -14.67 7.37
C ALA A 57 -15.06 -16.13 7.78
N LEU A 58 -14.05 -16.81 7.25
CA LEU A 58 -13.77 -18.22 7.53
C LEU A 58 -13.05 -18.43 8.86
N VAL A 59 -12.08 -17.57 9.20
CA VAL A 59 -11.20 -17.78 10.37
C VAL A 59 -11.79 -17.13 11.63
N ARG A 60 -12.35 -15.92 11.52
CA ARG A 60 -12.90 -15.15 12.65
C ARG A 60 -14.07 -14.26 12.21
N PRO A 61 -15.25 -14.82 11.90
CA PRO A 61 -16.41 -14.07 11.43
C PRO A 61 -16.90 -13.00 12.41
N ALA A 62 -16.60 -13.15 13.70
CA ALA A 62 -16.90 -12.14 14.71
C ALA A 62 -16.26 -10.77 14.41
N LEU A 63 -15.11 -10.73 13.71
CA LEU A 63 -14.44 -9.48 13.34
C LEU A 63 -15.18 -8.70 12.23
N LEU A 64 -16.11 -9.34 11.51
CA LEU A 64 -16.94 -8.66 10.50
C LEU A 64 -18.13 -7.91 11.12
N ARG A 65 -18.38 -8.10 12.42
CA ARG A 65 -19.44 -7.38 13.15
C ARG A 65 -18.95 -5.99 13.53
N VAL A 66 -18.98 -5.09 12.55
CA VAL A 66 -18.51 -3.70 12.69
C VAL A 66 -19.72 -2.76 12.78
N GLY A 67 -19.71 -1.81 13.71
CA GLY A 67 -20.78 -0.82 13.83
C GLY A 67 -20.84 0.13 12.62
N ARG A 68 -22.02 0.69 12.30
CA ARG A 68 -22.17 1.63 11.16
C ARG A 68 -21.22 2.84 11.23
N ARG A 69 -20.89 3.32 12.43
CA ARG A 69 -19.97 4.43 12.64
C ARG A 69 -18.53 4.04 12.33
N GLU A 70 -18.10 2.87 12.77
CA GLU A 70 -16.78 2.31 12.51
C GLU A 70 -16.63 1.99 11.01
N LEU A 71 -17.68 1.49 10.37
CA LEU A 71 -17.70 1.21 8.94
C LEU A 71 -17.47 2.48 8.10
N ARG A 72 -18.04 3.63 8.51
CA ARG A 72 -17.78 4.91 7.86
C ARG A 72 -16.31 5.33 8.00
N GLY A 73 -15.73 5.15 9.19
CA GLY A 73 -14.30 5.41 9.41
C GLY A 73 -13.42 4.51 8.55
N LEU A 74 -13.73 3.22 8.51
CA LEU A 74 -13.03 2.23 7.69
C LEU A 74 -13.16 2.56 6.19
N ALA A 75 -14.35 2.95 5.73
CA ALA A 75 -14.59 3.34 4.34
C ALA A 75 -13.82 4.62 3.98
N ALA A 76 -13.79 5.62 4.86
CA ALA A 76 -13.05 6.86 4.62
C ALA A 76 -11.53 6.62 4.55
N VAL A 77 -10.98 5.87 5.52
CA VAL A 77 -9.56 5.49 5.54
C VAL A 77 -9.23 4.62 4.33
N GLY A 78 -10.04 3.61 4.02
CA GLY A 78 -9.82 2.76 2.84
C GLY A 78 -9.87 3.55 1.52
N ALA A 79 -10.83 4.47 1.37
CA ALA A 79 -10.94 5.29 0.16
C ALA A 79 -9.71 6.18 -0.05
N ILE A 80 -9.20 6.81 1.01
CA ILE A 80 -8.05 7.72 0.92
C ILE A 80 -6.74 6.93 0.83
N SER A 81 -6.50 6.05 1.80
CA SER A 81 -5.21 5.37 1.98
C SER A 81 -4.97 4.25 0.98
N ILE A 82 -6.03 3.62 0.45
CA ILE A 82 -5.92 2.55 -0.54
C ILE A 82 -6.37 3.08 -1.90
N GLY A 83 -7.60 3.55 -2.02
CA GLY A 83 -8.19 3.96 -3.30
C GLY A 83 -7.42 5.10 -3.99
N VAL A 84 -7.35 6.26 -3.35
CA VAL A 84 -6.66 7.44 -3.91
C VAL A 84 -5.17 7.16 -4.08
N TYR A 85 -4.53 6.60 -3.06
CA TYR A 85 -3.10 6.26 -3.12
C TYR A 85 -2.77 5.31 -4.28
N HIS A 86 -3.48 4.19 -4.45
CA HIS A 86 -3.19 3.27 -5.55
C HIS A 86 -3.56 3.82 -6.92
N ALA A 87 -4.62 4.63 -7.02
CA ALA A 87 -4.92 5.33 -8.27
C ALA A 87 -3.76 6.26 -8.67
N LEU A 88 -3.26 7.07 -7.73
CA LEU A 88 -2.10 7.95 -7.95
C LEU A 88 -0.83 7.16 -8.25
N TRP A 89 -0.63 6.02 -7.59
CA TRP A 89 0.52 5.15 -7.84
C TRP A 89 0.55 4.61 -9.28
N VAL A 90 -0.56 4.02 -9.74
CA VAL A 90 -0.64 3.47 -11.11
C VAL A 90 -0.57 4.59 -12.14
N LEU A 91 -1.19 5.74 -11.89
CA LEU A 91 -1.06 6.93 -12.73
C LEU A 91 0.39 7.44 -12.78
N SER A 92 1.10 7.44 -11.66
CA SER A 92 2.52 7.81 -11.62
C SER A 92 3.38 6.86 -12.45
N ILE A 93 3.09 5.56 -12.44
CA ILE A 93 3.78 4.58 -13.30
C ILE A 93 3.48 4.86 -14.78
N LEU A 94 2.22 5.17 -15.11
CA LEU A 94 1.80 5.48 -16.47
C LEU A 94 2.48 6.76 -17.00
N LEU A 95 2.55 7.82 -16.19
CA LEU A 95 3.05 9.13 -16.60
C LEU A 95 4.58 9.24 -16.56
N ASN A 96 5.23 8.65 -15.56
CA ASN A 96 6.66 8.81 -15.31
C ASN A 96 7.48 7.55 -15.64
N GLY A 97 6.82 6.41 -15.86
CA GLY A 97 7.45 5.10 -15.94
C GLY A 97 7.74 4.49 -14.55
N ALA A 98 7.94 3.17 -14.54
CA ALA A 98 8.09 2.40 -13.30
C ALA A 98 9.28 2.86 -12.43
N SER A 99 10.45 3.13 -13.02
CA SER A 99 11.65 3.48 -12.25
C SER A 99 11.52 4.83 -11.55
N VAL A 100 11.03 5.85 -12.25
CA VAL A 100 10.86 7.21 -11.68
C VAL A 100 9.78 7.21 -10.61
N ALA A 101 8.66 6.51 -10.84
CA ALA A 101 7.60 6.37 -9.84
C ALA A 101 8.12 5.72 -8.55
N VAL A 102 8.96 4.69 -8.66
CA VAL A 102 9.58 4.00 -7.52
C VAL A 102 10.58 4.91 -6.78
N VAL A 103 11.40 5.70 -7.47
CA VAL A 103 12.27 6.67 -6.78
C VAL A 103 11.44 7.70 -6.02
N MET A 104 10.36 8.19 -6.63
CA MET A 104 9.49 9.19 -6.01
C MET A 104 8.80 8.64 -4.76
N ILE A 105 8.32 7.39 -4.76
CA ILE A 105 7.71 6.83 -3.56
C ILE A 105 8.71 6.62 -2.43
N TYR A 106 9.98 6.32 -2.70
CA TYR A 106 10.99 6.21 -1.65
C TYR A 106 11.28 7.54 -0.93
N THR A 107 10.79 8.67 -1.43
CA THR A 107 10.82 9.96 -0.71
C THR A 107 9.70 10.10 0.33
N PHE A 108 8.80 9.12 0.46
CA PHE A 108 7.71 9.15 1.45
C PHE A 108 8.17 9.40 2.91
N PRO A 109 9.34 8.92 3.39
CA PRO A 109 9.75 9.14 4.78
C PRO A 109 9.87 10.64 5.11
N THR A 110 10.27 11.46 4.15
CA THR A 110 10.33 12.92 4.28
C THR A 110 8.95 13.50 4.54
N PHE A 111 7.94 13.11 3.75
CA PHE A 111 6.57 13.58 3.91
C PHE A 111 5.94 13.10 5.21
N VAL A 112 6.19 11.84 5.61
CA VAL A 112 5.72 11.29 6.88
C VAL A 112 6.36 12.02 8.06
N THR A 113 7.66 12.32 8.00
CA THR A 113 8.37 13.06 9.06
C THR A 113 7.82 14.48 9.20
N LEU A 114 7.60 15.18 8.08
CA LEU A 114 6.98 16.51 8.09
C LEU A 114 5.55 16.46 8.62
N GLY A 115 4.77 15.44 8.23
CA GLY A 115 3.42 15.21 8.75
C GLY A 115 3.42 14.92 10.25
N ALA A 116 4.34 14.11 10.75
CA ALA A 116 4.50 13.80 12.16
C ALA A 116 4.79 15.07 12.97
N TRP A 117 5.71 15.91 12.48
CA TRP A 117 6.00 17.21 13.09
C TRP A 117 4.78 18.14 13.09
N LEU A 118 4.05 18.24 11.98
CA LEU A 118 2.93 19.18 11.83
C LEU A 118 1.68 18.76 12.61
N PHE A 119 1.27 17.48 12.52
CA PHE A 119 0.01 17.00 13.09
C PHE A 119 0.16 16.48 14.52
N PHE A 120 1.32 15.95 14.89
CA PHE A 120 1.56 15.34 16.20
C PHE A 120 2.55 16.13 17.05
N GLY A 121 3.17 17.19 16.52
CA GLY A 121 4.11 18.04 17.25
C GLY A 121 5.44 17.36 17.56
N GLU A 122 5.78 16.28 16.85
CA GLU A 122 7.02 15.53 17.10
C GLU A 122 8.25 16.33 16.69
N ARG A 123 9.24 16.44 17.58
CA ARG A 123 10.48 17.17 17.28
C ARG A 123 11.33 16.38 16.28
N ILE A 124 11.61 16.97 15.13
CA ILE A 124 12.54 16.41 14.13
C ILE A 124 13.95 16.44 14.72
N ARG A 125 14.53 15.26 14.96
CA ARG A 125 15.91 15.11 15.46
C ARG A 125 16.83 14.72 14.31
N TRP A 126 18.08 15.17 14.33
CA TRP A 126 19.08 14.86 13.29
C TRP A 126 19.22 13.37 12.91
N PRO A 127 19.15 12.40 13.84
CA PRO A 127 19.18 10.97 13.47
C PRO A 127 17.99 10.52 12.61
N LEU A 128 16.85 11.21 12.70
CA LEU A 128 15.66 10.94 11.89
C LEU A 128 15.76 11.54 10.48
N VAL A 129 16.58 12.58 10.30
CA VAL A 129 16.78 13.27 9.01
C VAL A 129 17.86 12.58 8.17
N LEU A 130 18.82 11.91 8.83
CA LEU A 130 19.95 11.23 8.20
C LEU A 130 19.72 9.73 7.93
N ALA A 131 18.59 9.19 8.40
CA ALA A 131 18.19 7.79 8.21
C ALA A 131 17.29 7.64 6.97
#